data_AF-R9XBJ0-F1
#
_entry.id   AF-R9XBJ0-F1
#
_cell.length_a   1.000
_cell.length_b   1.000
_cell.length_c   1.000
_cell.angle_alpha   90.00
_cell.angle_beta   90.00
_cell.angle_gamma   90.00
#
_symmetry.space_group_name_H-M   'P 1'
#
loop_
_entity.id
_entity.type
_entity.pdbx_description
1 polymer ?
#
loop_
_entity_poly.entity_id
_entity_poly.type
_entity_poly.pdbx_seq_one_letter_code
_entity_poly.pdbx_strand_id
1 'polypeptide(L)'
;MTPGAGGMRGGAPGARCPEAGSRLNTQPTGEQVGARTRPRPEMQSVRQTVLFESEAAWRAGAEQNATAITVHARGGEVVQTRRTMDGPGGPRVRVTWSGGRTVSEVSPQLAAGLSVYVEGGAGVSRDFVQARGQAVYHSAQLELDAVRAWWPRELALQPEGLRWAECAYDIELGRRVRVDEYCALRAGESVALTAAGGAAGEAKVETGVFYPEISDGADVSLSGFRCTWLRDGSGRTDACQKTLLMYKPAHVETREPAVGIDLVQPAGLHPAIDVDLSGVSASGPTCAHYVFLQLPAQLFVDKFQQPPDLLFGEDDLELPEYKVQAWGSEVVYALEPGRVNRVQLHSRYARPGLGRGYEVVPVWPYVFEACDTGSVEVSANPFYSKGLGFEAYFTPDTVFNHRNSTRLSITIPRGNSRDFASIQYVTVLSILLSVFYITYCLFRRPVAGNARVGG
;
A
#
# COMPACT_ATOMS: atom_id res chain seq x y z
N MET A 1 23.07 -54.70 8.77
CA MET A 1 22.74 -55.38 10.05
C MET A 1 21.25 -55.17 10.30
N THR A 2 20.61 -56.26 10.68
CA THR A 2 19.18 -56.58 10.67
C THR A 2 18.31 -55.77 11.67
N PRO A 3 16.96 -55.89 11.57
CA PRO A 3 15.96 -54.87 11.94
C PRO A 3 15.12 -55.28 13.17
N GLY A 4 14.14 -54.43 13.54
CA GLY A 4 13.11 -54.76 14.54
C GLY A 4 11.72 -54.31 14.11
N ALA A 5 10.88 -55.27 13.72
CA ALA A 5 9.45 -55.12 13.46
C ALA A 5 8.63 -55.75 14.60
N GLY A 6 7.40 -55.27 14.80
CA GLY A 6 6.36 -55.90 15.62
C GLY A 6 5.48 -54.86 16.32
N GLY A 7 4.15 -54.92 16.35
CA GLY A 7 3.18 -55.89 15.85
C GLY A 7 1.76 -55.39 16.21
N MET A 8 0.77 -55.78 15.42
CA MET A 8 -0.66 -55.53 15.67
C MET A 8 -1.23 -56.37 16.83
N ARG A 9 -2.25 -55.82 17.52
CA ARG A 9 -3.50 -56.42 18.06
C ARG A 9 -4.14 -55.34 18.94
N GLY A 10 -5.40 -54.92 18.84
CA GLY A 10 -6.63 -55.65 18.61
C GLY A 10 -7.45 -55.58 19.92
N GLY A 11 -8.55 -54.80 19.95
CA GLY A 11 -9.43 -54.74 21.13
C GLY A 11 -10.44 -53.59 21.13
N ALA A 12 -11.59 -53.80 20.51
CA ALA A 12 -12.89 -53.25 20.93
C ALA A 12 -13.70 -54.44 21.48
N PRO A 13 -14.64 -54.31 22.45
CA PRO A 13 -15.92 -53.62 22.20
C PRO A 13 -16.62 -53.01 23.45
N GLY A 14 -17.79 -52.37 23.24
CA GLY A 14 -18.83 -52.16 24.27
C GLY A 14 -19.20 -50.69 24.50
N ALA A 15 -20.11 -50.10 23.71
CA ALA A 15 -21.57 -50.12 23.91
C ALA A 15 -22.06 -49.24 25.08
N ARG A 16 -22.82 -48.17 24.77
CA ARG A 16 -24.24 -47.98 25.13
C ARG A 16 -24.66 -46.50 24.98
N CYS A 17 -25.69 -46.27 24.15
CA CYS A 17 -26.62 -45.15 24.31
C CYS A 17 -27.50 -45.37 25.56
N PRO A 18 -28.10 -44.31 26.10
CA PRO A 18 -29.54 -44.17 25.85
C PRO A 18 -30.02 -42.74 25.59
N GLU A 19 -31.17 -42.68 24.92
CA GLU A 19 -32.03 -41.53 24.69
C GLU A 19 -32.86 -41.13 25.92
N ALA A 20 -33.45 -39.94 25.79
CA ALA A 20 -34.77 -39.52 26.29
C ALA A 20 -34.91 -39.05 27.77
N GLY A 21 -34.92 -37.73 27.91
CA GLY A 21 -36.16 -36.99 28.24
C GLY A 21 -36.65 -37.00 29.70
N SER A 22 -36.55 -35.83 30.36
CA SER A 22 -37.56 -35.40 31.33
C SER A 22 -37.49 -33.88 31.56
N ARG A 23 -38.64 -33.21 31.41
CA ARG A 23 -38.88 -31.82 31.79
C ARG A 23 -39.23 -31.76 33.29
N LEU A 24 -38.74 -30.75 34.01
CA LEU A 24 -39.53 -29.71 34.71
C LEU A 24 -38.75 -28.99 35.83
N ASN A 25 -38.90 -27.67 35.82
CA ASN A 25 -38.85 -26.70 36.91
C ASN A 25 -37.57 -26.54 37.76
N THR A 26 -36.92 -25.39 37.58
CA THR A 26 -36.58 -24.47 38.68
C THR A 26 -36.57 -23.02 38.18
N GLN A 27 -37.28 -22.15 38.90
CA GLN A 27 -37.31 -20.69 38.75
C GLN A 27 -35.97 -20.03 39.18
N PRO A 28 -35.76 -18.73 38.86
CA PRO A 28 -34.46 -18.08 38.82
C PRO A 28 -34.13 -17.30 40.09
N THR A 29 -32.87 -17.33 40.53
CA THR A 29 -32.31 -16.34 41.47
C THR A 29 -30.80 -16.23 41.33
N GLY A 30 -30.30 -14.99 41.18
CA GLY A 30 -28.90 -14.59 41.28
C GLY A 30 -28.08 -14.93 40.03
N GLU A 31 -27.24 -14.07 39.46
CA GLU A 31 -26.60 -12.86 39.96
C GLU A 31 -26.01 -12.20 38.70
N GLN A 32 -26.44 -10.99 38.35
CA GLN A 32 -25.81 -10.24 37.27
C GLN A 32 -24.41 -9.84 37.72
N VAL A 33 -23.43 -10.64 37.36
CA VAL A 33 -22.03 -10.22 37.34
C VAL A 33 -21.94 -9.14 36.27
N GLY A 34 -21.90 -7.88 36.74
CA GLY A 34 -21.75 -6.71 35.89
C GLY A 34 -20.58 -6.90 34.93
N ALA A 35 -20.88 -6.90 33.64
CA ALA A 35 -19.88 -6.71 32.62
C ALA A 35 -19.22 -5.35 32.90
N ARG A 36 -18.03 -5.36 33.51
CA ARG A 36 -17.14 -4.20 33.52
C ARG A 36 -16.86 -3.89 32.06
N THR A 37 -17.60 -2.92 31.53
CA THR A 37 -17.22 -2.20 30.31
C THR A 37 -15.78 -1.77 30.50
N ARG A 38 -14.86 -2.38 29.74
CA ARG A 38 -13.50 -1.84 29.66
C ARG A 38 -13.64 -0.38 29.22
N PRO A 39 -12.97 0.57 29.90
CA PRO A 39 -13.00 1.96 29.48
C PRO A 39 -12.58 2.04 28.01
N ARG A 40 -13.25 2.91 27.24
CA ARG A 40 -12.86 3.15 25.84
C ARG A 40 -11.38 3.55 25.82
N PRO A 41 -10.58 3.10 24.83
CA PRO A 41 -9.19 3.50 24.76
C PRO A 41 -9.10 5.02 24.62
N GLU A 42 -8.51 5.65 25.63
CA GLU A 42 -8.36 7.11 25.68
C GLU A 42 -7.10 7.54 24.94
N MET A 43 -7.17 8.75 24.39
CA MET A 43 -6.05 9.33 23.66
C MET A 43 -4.93 9.69 24.63
N GLN A 44 -3.77 9.04 24.46
CA GLN A 44 -2.65 9.20 25.37
C GLN A 44 -1.85 10.46 25.08
N SER A 45 -1.58 10.71 23.80
CA SER A 45 -0.79 11.86 23.38
C SER A 45 -1.12 12.34 21.98
N VAL A 46 -1.07 13.65 21.79
CA VAL A 46 -1.14 14.32 20.50
C VAL A 46 0.13 15.13 20.30
N ARG A 47 0.85 14.85 19.22
CA ARG A 47 1.99 15.66 18.79
C ARG A 47 1.62 16.34 17.48
N GLN A 48 1.64 17.67 17.48
CA GLN A 48 1.53 18.47 16.27
C GLN A 48 2.89 19.01 15.92
N THR A 49 3.31 18.85 14.67
CA THR A 49 4.59 19.37 14.19
C THR A 49 4.35 20.13 12.90
N VAL A 50 4.80 21.38 12.85
CA VAL A 50 4.78 22.20 11.65
C VAL A 50 6.20 22.36 11.15
N LEU A 51 6.40 22.02 9.88
CA LEU A 51 7.65 22.21 9.16
C LEU A 51 7.49 23.40 8.20
N PHE A 52 8.30 24.43 8.43
CA PHE A 52 8.50 25.54 7.51
C PHE A 52 9.66 25.24 6.56
N GLU A 53 9.62 25.79 5.35
CA GLU A 53 10.69 25.61 4.36
C GLU A 53 12.02 26.26 4.77
N SER A 54 11.98 27.32 5.58
CA SER A 54 13.17 28.05 6.01
C SER A 54 12.96 28.82 7.30
N GLU A 55 14.06 29.26 7.91
CA GLU A 55 14.03 30.13 9.08
C GLU A 55 13.27 31.45 8.81
N ALA A 56 13.45 32.03 7.61
CA ALA A 56 12.78 33.27 7.23
C ALA A 56 11.26 33.10 7.13
N ALA A 57 10.81 31.97 6.55
CA ALA A 57 9.39 31.63 6.48
C ALA A 57 8.80 31.43 7.88
N TRP A 58 9.51 30.71 8.74
CA TRP A 58 9.14 30.52 10.14
C TRP A 58 8.99 31.86 10.88
N ARG A 59 10.01 32.72 10.87
CA ARG A 59 9.98 34.03 11.55
C ARG A 59 8.85 34.94 11.08
N ALA A 60 8.45 34.80 9.82
CA ALA A 60 7.45 35.65 9.19
C ALA A 60 6.04 35.04 9.17
N GLY A 61 5.89 33.78 9.62
CA GLY A 61 4.64 33.02 9.54
C GLY A 61 4.20 32.37 10.85
N ALA A 62 5.04 32.32 11.88
CA ALA A 62 4.67 31.78 13.18
C ALA A 62 4.47 32.89 14.22
N GLU A 63 3.29 32.93 14.82
CA GLU A 63 2.95 33.79 15.95
C GLU A 63 2.65 32.93 17.19
N GLN A 64 3.15 33.34 18.35
CA GLN A 64 2.92 32.63 19.59
C GLN A 64 2.25 33.54 20.61
N ASN A 65 1.21 33.02 21.26
CA ASN A 65 0.64 33.59 22.47
C ASN A 65 0.57 32.54 23.59
N ALA A 66 -0.04 32.88 24.73
CA ALA A 66 -0.09 32.00 25.89
C ALA A 66 -0.96 30.74 25.70
N THR A 67 -1.86 30.72 24.72
CA THR A 67 -2.88 29.68 24.53
C THR A 67 -2.88 29.02 23.14
N ALA A 68 -2.11 29.57 22.20
CA ALA A 68 -2.04 29.11 20.82
C ALA A 68 -0.68 29.44 20.20
N ILE A 69 -0.24 28.58 19.29
CA ILE A 69 0.76 28.90 18.27
C ILE A 69 0.03 28.97 16.94
N THR A 70 -0.06 30.16 16.36
CA THR A 70 -0.71 30.38 15.08
C THR A 70 0.34 30.33 13.98
N VAL A 71 0.08 29.51 12.97
CA VAL A 71 0.88 29.42 11.75
C VAL A 71 0.08 30.04 10.62
N HIS A 72 0.64 31.05 9.99
CA HIS A 72 0.16 31.69 8.76
C HIS A 72 0.94 31.13 7.58
N ALA A 73 0.29 30.25 6.82
CA ALA A 73 0.92 29.53 5.73
C ALA A 73 1.14 30.46 4.53
N ARG A 74 2.34 30.40 3.97
CA ARG A 74 2.71 31.09 2.72
C ARG A 74 2.68 30.13 1.52
N GLY A 75 2.45 28.85 1.77
CA GLY A 75 2.46 27.78 0.80
C GLY A 75 3.77 27.01 0.91
N GLY A 76 3.67 25.68 1.04
CA GLY A 76 4.83 24.79 1.20
C GLY A 76 4.99 24.22 2.62
N GLU A 77 4.34 24.82 3.63
CA GLU A 77 4.39 24.31 4.99
C GLU A 77 3.63 22.99 5.14
N VAL A 78 4.22 22.04 5.88
CA VAL A 78 3.61 20.73 6.17
C VAL A 78 3.30 20.63 7.65
N VAL A 79 2.05 20.26 7.96
CA VAL A 79 1.60 19.94 9.31
C VAL A 79 1.50 18.43 9.45
N GLN A 80 2.28 17.87 10.36
CA GLN A 80 2.11 16.53 10.87
C GLN A 80 1.29 16.56 12.16
N THR A 81 0.20 15.80 12.22
CA THR A 81 -0.50 15.51 13.47
C THR A 81 -0.41 14.02 13.79
N ARG A 82 0.36 13.68 14.82
CA ARG A 82 0.50 12.33 15.36
C ARG A 82 -0.41 12.15 16.57
N ARG A 83 -1.34 11.20 16.49
CA ARG A 83 -2.19 10.80 17.61
C ARG A 83 -1.79 9.41 18.07
N THR A 84 -1.56 9.22 19.36
CA THR A 84 -1.29 7.91 19.96
C THR A 84 -2.39 7.58 20.97
N MET A 85 -2.84 6.33 20.93
CA MET A 85 -3.76 5.76 21.91
C MET A 85 -3.47 4.27 22.12
N ASP A 86 -3.97 3.71 23.22
CA ASP A 86 -3.96 2.27 23.41
C ASP A 86 -4.87 1.60 22.38
N GLY A 87 -4.42 0.47 21.84
CA GLY A 87 -5.23 -0.37 20.97
C GLY A 87 -5.75 -1.59 21.71
N PRO A 88 -6.79 -2.26 21.20
CA PRO A 88 -7.32 -3.48 21.82
C PRO A 88 -6.35 -4.68 21.76
N GLY A 89 -5.21 -4.55 21.07
CA GLY A 89 -4.33 -5.64 20.71
C GLY A 89 -4.82 -6.37 19.45
N GLY A 90 -3.96 -7.18 18.85
CA GLY A 90 -4.24 -7.85 17.57
C GLY A 90 -3.00 -7.93 16.69
N PRO A 91 -3.15 -8.38 15.44
CA PRO A 91 -2.08 -8.29 14.45
C PRO A 91 -1.70 -6.82 14.23
N ARG A 92 -0.42 -6.56 13.94
CA ARG A 92 0.01 -5.22 13.57
C ARG A 92 -0.45 -4.95 12.14
N VAL A 93 -1.21 -3.86 11.96
CA VAL A 93 -1.70 -3.43 10.65
C VAL A 93 -1.18 -2.03 10.37
N ARG A 94 -0.63 -1.80 9.18
CA ARG A 94 -0.29 -0.47 8.70
C ARG A 94 -1.22 -0.08 7.57
N VAL A 95 -1.86 1.08 7.68
CA VAL A 95 -2.70 1.66 6.64
C VAL A 95 -2.05 2.93 6.15
N THR A 96 -1.77 3.00 4.84
CA THR A 96 -1.20 4.19 4.22
C THR A 96 -2.16 4.76 3.18
N TRP A 97 -2.29 6.08 3.14
CA TRP A 97 -3.02 6.78 2.09
C TRP A 97 -2.22 7.98 1.60
N SER A 98 -2.08 8.11 0.29
CA SER A 98 -1.45 9.28 -0.32
C SER A 98 -2.07 9.60 -1.68
N GLY A 99 -2.35 10.88 -1.94
CA GLY A 99 -2.70 11.36 -3.28
C GLY A 99 -1.51 11.45 -4.25
N GLY A 100 -0.34 10.88 -3.89
CA GLY A 100 0.91 11.04 -4.62
C GLY A 100 1.76 12.22 -4.14
N ARG A 101 1.78 12.48 -2.83
CA ARG A 101 2.61 13.55 -2.23
C ARG A 101 4.10 13.18 -2.16
N THR A 102 4.93 14.21 -2.19
CA THR A 102 6.40 14.17 -2.10
C THR A 102 6.88 14.03 -0.64
N VAL A 103 8.09 13.48 -0.48
CA VAL A 103 8.80 13.37 0.80
C VAL A 103 9.05 14.75 1.41
N SER A 104 9.03 14.84 2.74
CA SER A 104 9.58 16.00 3.46
C SER A 104 10.37 15.52 4.68
N GLU A 105 11.07 16.42 5.36
CA GLU A 105 11.87 16.08 6.54
C GLU A 105 11.01 15.40 7.64
N VAL A 106 9.72 15.73 7.70
CA VAL A 106 8.78 15.19 8.69
C VAL A 106 7.79 14.18 8.11
N SER A 107 7.77 13.94 6.79
CA SER A 107 6.82 13.04 6.09
C SER A 107 7.55 11.92 5.33
N PRO A 108 7.14 10.65 5.48
CA PRO A 108 7.73 9.55 4.70
C PRO A 108 7.33 9.60 3.22
N GLN A 109 8.00 8.78 2.40
CA GLN A 109 7.50 8.42 1.07
C GLN A 109 6.34 7.44 1.21
N LEU A 110 5.16 7.79 0.68
CA LEU A 110 4.00 6.92 0.67
C LEU A 110 3.58 6.62 -0.77
N ALA A 111 3.29 5.35 -1.05
CA ALA A 111 2.72 4.93 -2.32
C ALA A 111 1.38 5.65 -2.59
N ALA A 112 1.12 6.01 -3.85
CA ALA A 112 -0.12 6.66 -4.23
C ALA A 112 -1.31 5.69 -4.10
N GLY A 113 -2.44 6.16 -3.59
CA GLY A 113 -3.60 5.34 -3.28
C GLY A 113 -3.61 4.84 -1.83
N LEU A 114 -4.47 3.85 -1.57
CA LEU A 114 -4.64 3.17 -0.30
C LEU A 114 -3.81 1.88 -0.29
N SER A 115 -3.04 1.66 0.77
CA SER A 115 -2.42 0.35 1.02
C SER A 115 -2.66 -0.10 2.46
N VAL A 116 -2.93 -1.39 2.64
CA VAL A 116 -3.13 -2.02 3.95
C VAL A 116 -2.18 -3.21 4.08
N TYR A 117 -1.27 -3.13 5.03
CA TYR A 117 -0.26 -4.15 5.33
C TYR A 117 -0.63 -4.84 6.65
N VAL A 118 -0.76 -6.15 6.65
CA VAL A 118 -1.14 -6.95 7.83
C VAL A 118 0.00 -7.91 8.16
N GLU A 119 0.65 -7.71 9.29
CA GLU A 119 1.75 -8.57 9.76
C GLU A 119 1.27 -10.01 9.96
N GLY A 120 2.05 -10.97 9.47
CA GLY A 120 1.79 -12.41 9.58
C GLY A 120 0.70 -12.95 8.64
N GLY A 121 -0.10 -12.10 8.00
CA GLY A 121 -1.05 -12.48 6.95
C GLY A 121 -2.21 -13.40 7.37
N ALA A 122 -2.33 -13.75 8.65
CA ALA A 122 -3.37 -14.66 9.13
C ALA A 122 -4.76 -13.97 9.16
N GLY A 123 -5.77 -14.62 8.57
CA GLY A 123 -7.16 -14.16 8.62
C GLY A 123 -7.52 -13.01 7.68
N VAL A 124 -6.67 -12.71 6.68
CA VAL A 124 -6.96 -11.70 5.66
C VAL A 124 -7.89 -12.23 4.56
N SER A 125 -8.61 -11.32 3.91
CA SER A 125 -9.45 -11.66 2.74
C SER A 125 -8.60 -12.11 1.55
N ARG A 126 -9.23 -12.76 0.56
CA ARG A 126 -8.56 -13.24 -0.66
C ARG A 126 -8.09 -12.11 -1.58
N ASP A 127 -8.57 -10.92 -1.31
CA ASP A 127 -8.27 -9.67 -1.99
C ASP A 127 -6.84 -9.18 -1.65
N PHE A 128 -6.22 -9.75 -0.60
CA PHE A 128 -4.85 -9.47 -0.20
C PHE A 128 -3.85 -10.38 -0.93
N VAL A 129 -2.74 -9.76 -1.32
CA VAL A 129 -1.53 -10.43 -1.79
C VAL A 129 -0.70 -10.90 -0.60
N GLN A 130 -0.19 -12.12 -0.63
CA GLN A 130 0.75 -12.61 0.38
C GLN A 130 2.18 -12.19 0.02
N ALA A 131 2.84 -11.48 0.95
CA ALA A 131 4.23 -11.09 0.89
C ALA A 131 5.03 -11.75 2.04
N ARG A 132 6.35 -11.63 2.03
CA ARG A 132 7.18 -12.22 3.08
C ARG A 132 6.89 -11.56 4.43
N GLY A 133 6.21 -12.30 5.31
CA GLY A 133 5.90 -11.86 6.67
C GLY A 133 4.71 -10.90 6.80
N GLN A 134 4.01 -10.58 5.70
CA GLN A 134 2.85 -9.68 5.71
C GLN A 134 1.90 -10.00 4.56
N ALA A 135 0.63 -9.62 4.69
CA ALA A 135 -0.31 -9.59 3.59
C ALA A 135 -0.61 -8.14 3.21
N VAL A 136 -0.75 -7.86 1.91
CA VAL A 136 -0.86 -6.51 1.36
C VAL A 136 -2.12 -6.37 0.53
N TYR A 137 -2.90 -5.34 0.82
CA TYR A 137 -3.97 -4.86 -0.03
C TYR A 137 -3.60 -3.50 -0.59
N HIS A 138 -3.91 -3.25 -1.86
CA HIS A 138 -3.72 -1.95 -2.48
C HIS A 138 -4.90 -1.58 -3.37
N SER A 139 -5.27 -0.29 -3.36
CA SER A 139 -6.24 0.28 -4.27
C SER A 139 -5.83 1.70 -4.65
N ALA A 140 -5.96 2.05 -5.93
CA ALA A 140 -5.75 3.41 -6.39
C ALA A 140 -6.79 4.40 -5.83
N GLN A 141 -7.90 3.89 -5.27
CA GLN A 141 -8.98 4.68 -4.70
C GLN A 141 -9.04 4.49 -3.18
N LEU A 142 -9.60 5.48 -2.49
CA LEU A 142 -9.88 5.34 -1.07
C LEU A 142 -11.08 4.42 -0.88
N GLU A 143 -10.83 3.26 -0.29
CA GLU A 143 -11.87 2.31 0.08
C GLU A 143 -12.00 2.25 1.60
N LEU A 144 -12.92 3.06 2.14
CA LEU A 144 -13.14 3.14 3.58
C LEU A 144 -13.51 1.79 4.21
N ASP A 145 -14.17 0.91 3.47
CA ASP A 145 -14.54 -0.42 3.99
C ASP A 145 -13.30 -1.31 4.24
N ALA A 146 -12.28 -1.21 3.39
CA ALA A 146 -11.01 -1.90 3.62
C ALA A 146 -10.29 -1.38 4.88
N VAL A 147 -10.36 -0.07 5.14
CA VAL A 147 -9.83 0.55 6.37
C VAL A 147 -10.64 0.12 7.60
N ARG A 148 -11.97 0.19 7.52
CA ARG A 148 -12.90 -0.19 8.60
C ARG A 148 -12.75 -1.63 9.04
N ALA A 149 -12.40 -2.54 8.12
CA ALA A 149 -12.20 -3.96 8.43
C ALA A 149 -11.13 -4.18 9.51
N TRP A 150 -10.14 -3.29 9.59
CA TRP A 150 -9.04 -3.35 10.55
C TRP A 150 -9.15 -2.32 11.67
N TRP A 151 -10.01 -1.32 11.52
CA TRP A 151 -10.16 -0.24 12.48
C TRP A 151 -10.87 -0.71 13.76
N PRO A 152 -10.28 -0.55 14.95
CA PRO A 152 -10.96 -0.95 16.18
C PRO A 152 -12.19 -0.09 16.46
N ARG A 153 -13.33 -0.76 16.68
CA ARG A 153 -14.64 -0.11 16.87
C ARG A 153 -14.72 0.71 18.16
N GLU A 154 -13.85 0.40 19.12
CA GLU A 154 -13.83 1.02 20.44
C GLU A 154 -13.13 2.39 20.44
N LEU A 155 -12.36 2.71 19.40
CA LEU A 155 -11.65 3.99 19.32
C LEU A 155 -12.62 5.15 19.14
N ALA A 156 -12.35 6.26 19.81
CA ALA A 156 -13.14 7.48 19.64
C ALA A 156 -12.96 8.09 18.25
N LEU A 157 -11.75 8.02 17.68
CA LEU A 157 -11.45 8.44 16.33
C LEU A 157 -11.87 7.34 15.36
N GLN A 158 -12.80 7.65 14.46
CA GLN A 158 -13.29 6.75 13.41
C GLN A 158 -12.71 7.19 12.05
N PRO A 159 -12.50 6.26 11.10
CA PRO A 159 -11.85 6.57 9.84
C PRO A 159 -12.61 7.61 9.00
N GLU A 160 -13.93 7.72 9.13
CA GLU A 160 -14.75 8.71 8.45
C GLU A 160 -14.50 10.14 8.93
N GLY A 161 -13.97 10.30 10.14
CA GLY A 161 -13.59 11.60 10.69
C GLY A 161 -12.27 12.15 10.15
N LEU A 162 -11.55 11.38 9.35
CA LEU A 162 -10.25 11.77 8.78
C LEU A 162 -10.44 12.53 7.45
N ARG A 163 -9.54 13.48 7.20
CA ARG A 163 -9.51 14.34 6.00
C ARG A 163 -8.76 13.69 4.83
N TRP A 164 -9.18 12.51 4.42
CA TRP A 164 -8.53 11.74 3.35
C TRP A 164 -8.35 12.50 2.03
N ALA A 165 -9.26 13.42 1.70
CA ALA A 165 -9.17 14.21 0.47
C ALA A 165 -8.03 15.27 0.48
N GLU A 166 -7.55 15.65 1.66
CA GLU A 166 -6.64 16.80 1.83
C GLU A 166 -5.27 16.38 2.39
N CYS A 167 -5.23 15.26 3.11
CA CYS A 167 -4.07 14.82 3.86
C CYS A 167 -3.66 13.40 3.46
N ALA A 168 -2.36 13.13 3.61
CA ALA A 168 -1.81 11.79 3.55
C ALA A 168 -1.78 11.19 4.96
N TYR A 169 -1.82 9.87 5.05
CA TYR A 169 -1.89 9.15 6.31
C TYR A 169 -0.91 7.98 6.35
N ASP A 170 -0.24 7.83 7.49
CA ASP A 170 0.49 6.63 7.89
C ASP A 170 -0.04 6.19 9.26
N ILE A 171 -0.78 5.08 9.28
CA ILE A 171 -1.53 4.63 10.44
C ILE A 171 -1.02 3.26 10.85
N GLU A 172 -0.62 3.10 12.10
CA GLU A 172 -0.30 1.81 12.70
C GLU A 172 -1.40 1.41 13.69
N LEU A 173 -1.97 0.23 13.51
CA LEU A 173 -2.97 -0.39 14.37
C LEU A 173 -2.36 -1.63 15.03
N GLY A 174 -2.67 -1.87 16.30
CA GLY A 174 -2.15 -3.00 17.05
C GLY A 174 -2.39 -2.84 18.55
N ARG A 175 -1.40 -3.15 19.39
CA ARG A 175 -1.45 -2.85 20.84
C ARG A 175 -1.38 -1.36 21.13
N ARG A 176 -0.71 -0.60 20.26
CA ARG A 176 -0.66 0.85 20.28
C ARG A 176 -1.14 1.31 18.91
N VAL A 177 -2.09 2.23 18.91
CA VAL A 177 -2.60 2.85 17.70
C VAL A 177 -1.89 4.17 17.51
N ARG A 178 -1.32 4.37 16.32
CA ARG A 178 -0.65 5.60 15.91
C ARG A 178 -1.29 6.08 14.61
N VAL A 179 -1.80 7.30 14.59
CA VAL A 179 -2.35 7.93 13.39
C VAL A 179 -1.49 9.14 13.09
N ASP A 180 -0.68 9.04 12.03
CA ASP A 180 0.12 10.14 11.51
C ASP A 180 -0.59 10.75 10.31
N GLU A 181 -0.98 12.01 10.45
CA GLU A 181 -1.70 12.79 9.44
C GLU A 181 -0.77 13.88 8.90
N TYR A 182 -0.62 13.96 7.58
CA TYR A 182 0.27 14.88 6.89
C TYR A 182 -0.52 15.79 5.94
N CYS A 183 -0.68 17.05 6.31
CA CYS A 183 -1.44 18.04 5.55
C CYS A 183 -0.51 19.19 5.13
N ALA A 184 -0.40 19.46 3.82
CA ALA A 184 0.22 20.71 3.37
C ALA A 184 -0.78 21.86 3.50
N LEU A 185 -0.29 22.99 3.99
CA LEU A 185 -1.08 24.21 4.14
C LEU A 185 -1.09 24.99 2.83
N ARG A 186 -2.25 25.54 2.48
CA ARG A 186 -2.38 26.42 1.31
C ARG A 186 -1.93 27.83 1.68
N ALA A 187 -1.41 28.57 0.70
CA ALA A 187 -1.08 29.98 0.89
C ALA A 187 -2.31 30.76 1.38
N GLY A 188 -2.16 31.51 2.48
CA GLY A 188 -3.23 32.26 3.13
C GLY A 188 -4.06 31.46 4.13
N GLU A 189 -3.84 30.14 4.25
CA GLU A 189 -4.41 29.34 5.33
C GLU A 189 -3.75 29.68 6.66
N SER A 190 -4.47 29.53 7.76
CA SER A 190 -3.88 29.67 9.10
C SER A 190 -4.33 28.55 10.01
N VAL A 191 -3.38 27.99 10.75
CA VAL A 191 -3.62 26.88 11.69
C VAL A 191 -3.22 27.32 13.09
N ALA A 192 -4.17 27.24 14.02
CA ALA A 192 -3.91 27.47 15.44
C ALA A 192 -3.66 26.14 16.14
N LEU A 193 -2.44 25.95 16.64
CA LEU A 193 -2.02 24.79 17.43
C LEU A 193 -2.31 25.12 18.89
N THR A 194 -3.20 24.35 19.52
CA THR A 194 -3.71 24.61 20.87
C THR A 194 -3.77 23.33 21.69
N ALA A 195 -3.85 23.46 23.01
CA ALA A 195 -4.10 22.32 23.90
C ALA A 195 -5.40 21.55 23.56
N ALA A 196 -6.41 22.22 23.00
CA ALA A 196 -7.68 21.60 22.59
C ALA A 196 -7.58 20.77 21.30
N GLY A 197 -6.45 20.84 20.58
CA GLY A 197 -6.16 19.94 19.46
C GLY A 197 -6.04 18.46 19.86
N GLY A 198 -5.87 18.19 21.16
CA GLY A 198 -6.13 16.88 21.76
C GLY A 198 -7.56 16.80 22.25
N ALA A 199 -8.40 16.01 21.59
CA ALA A 199 -9.73 15.69 22.09
C ALA A 199 -9.64 15.13 23.53
N ALA A 200 -10.41 15.74 24.43
CA ALA A 200 -10.46 15.54 25.88
C ALA A 200 -9.19 15.98 26.63
N GLY A 201 -9.37 16.84 27.64
CA GLY A 201 -8.33 17.51 28.43
C GLY A 201 -7.37 16.63 29.24
N GLU A 202 -7.28 15.34 28.93
CA GLU A 202 -6.36 14.39 29.55
C GLU A 202 -5.20 13.99 28.63
N ALA A 203 -5.26 14.18 27.32
CA ALA A 203 -4.16 13.80 26.43
C ALA A 203 -2.91 14.68 26.63
N LYS A 204 -1.70 14.09 26.61
CA LYS A 204 -0.45 14.89 26.57
C LYS A 204 -0.34 15.56 25.20
N VAL A 205 -0.43 16.89 25.15
CA VAL A 205 -0.26 17.66 23.91
C VAL A 205 1.14 18.24 23.83
N GLU A 206 1.79 18.04 22.69
CA GLU A 206 3.10 18.57 22.37
C GLU A 206 3.05 19.23 20.99
N THR A 207 3.52 20.47 20.90
CA THR A 207 3.55 21.21 19.64
C THR A 207 4.99 21.57 19.29
N GLY A 208 5.44 21.17 18.11
CA GLY A 208 6.74 21.52 17.56
C GLY A 208 6.59 22.43 16.36
N VAL A 209 7.38 23.49 16.29
CA VAL A 209 7.52 24.33 15.11
C VAL A 209 8.98 24.32 14.71
N PHE A 210 9.25 23.84 13.51
CA PHE A 210 10.61 23.60 13.02
C PHE A 210 10.81 24.11 11.60
N TYR A 211 12.07 24.32 11.25
CA TYR A 211 12.56 24.52 9.90
C TYR A 211 13.86 23.70 9.73
N PRO A 212 14.19 23.26 8.50
CA PRO A 212 15.45 22.59 8.25
C PRO A 212 16.62 23.59 8.32
N GLU A 213 17.58 23.34 9.21
CA GLU A 213 18.87 24.02 9.24
C GLU A 213 19.89 23.29 8.38
N ILE A 214 19.85 21.96 8.43
CA ILE A 214 20.60 21.07 7.54
C ILE A 214 19.63 20.04 6.99
N SER A 215 19.64 19.87 5.68
CA SER A 215 18.92 18.81 4.97
C SER A 215 19.74 18.52 3.72
N ASP A 216 20.74 17.65 3.86
CA ASP A 216 21.68 17.31 2.79
C ASP A 216 21.48 15.89 2.25
N GLY A 217 20.42 15.22 2.70
CA GLY A 217 20.09 13.84 2.33
C GLY A 217 20.79 12.77 3.17
N ALA A 218 21.89 13.11 3.85
CA ALA A 218 22.54 12.19 4.78
C ALA A 218 22.06 12.44 6.22
N ASP A 219 21.99 13.73 6.59
CA ASP A 219 21.60 14.18 7.91
C ASP A 219 20.53 15.26 7.79
N VAL A 220 19.51 15.17 8.65
CA VAL A 220 18.51 16.22 8.82
C VAL A 220 18.68 16.82 10.20
N SER A 221 18.88 18.13 10.24
CA SER A 221 18.89 18.95 11.44
C SER A 221 17.73 19.92 11.37
N LEU A 222 16.73 19.72 12.23
CA LEU A 222 15.60 20.62 12.39
C LEU A 222 15.82 21.53 13.58
N SER A 223 15.81 22.83 13.33
CA SER A 223 15.89 23.86 14.36
C SER A 223 14.51 24.48 14.59
N GLY A 224 14.22 24.82 15.84
CA GLY A 224 12.95 25.46 16.18
C GLY A 224 12.66 25.44 17.66
N PHE A 225 11.39 25.33 18.01
CA PHE A 225 10.95 25.21 19.40
C PHE A 225 9.85 24.18 19.56
N ARG A 226 9.75 23.70 20.79
CA ARG A 226 8.74 22.75 21.21
C ARG A 226 8.05 23.26 22.45
N CYS A 227 6.73 23.28 22.42
CA CYS A 227 5.89 23.67 23.53
C CYS A 227 5.11 22.46 24.06
N THR A 228 5.06 22.33 25.38
CA THR A 228 4.12 21.48 26.10
C THR A 228 2.98 22.33 26.65
N TRP A 229 1.83 21.69 26.87
CA TRP A 229 0.63 22.36 27.36
C TRP A 229 0.29 21.90 28.77
N LEU A 230 -0.23 22.81 29.60
CA LEU A 230 -0.71 22.49 30.95
C LEU A 230 -1.94 21.57 30.86
N ARG A 231 -1.99 20.58 31.76
CA ARG A 231 -3.09 19.60 31.88
C ARG A 231 -4.16 20.04 32.87
N ASP A 232 -4.19 21.32 33.23
CA ASP A 232 -5.15 21.91 34.17
C ASP A 232 -6.44 22.41 33.50
N GLY A 233 -6.59 22.17 32.19
CA GLY A 233 -7.72 22.64 31.39
C GLY A 233 -7.67 24.13 31.04
N SER A 234 -6.64 24.87 31.47
CA SER A 234 -6.49 26.31 31.14
C SER A 234 -6.15 26.55 29.67
N GLY A 235 -5.69 25.51 28.97
CA GLY A 235 -5.22 25.60 27.59
C GLY A 235 -3.94 26.42 27.43
N ARG A 236 -3.24 26.73 28.52
CA ARG A 236 -2.01 27.52 28.51
C ARG A 236 -0.78 26.64 28.25
N THR A 237 0.24 27.24 27.64
CA THR A 237 1.55 26.62 27.51
C THR A 237 2.21 26.44 28.88
N ASP A 238 2.81 25.27 29.09
CA ASP A 238 3.59 24.92 30.28
C ASP A 238 5.03 25.38 30.12
N ALA A 239 5.74 24.78 29.16
CA ALA A 239 7.10 25.15 28.82
C ALA A 239 7.30 25.16 27.31
N CYS A 240 8.01 26.17 26.81
CA CYS A 240 8.47 26.22 25.43
C CYS A 240 10.00 26.24 25.41
N GLN A 241 10.60 25.27 24.74
CA GLN A 241 12.04 25.07 24.72
C GLN A 241 12.55 25.12 23.30
N LYS A 242 13.62 25.88 23.07
CA LYS A 242 14.38 25.79 21.83
C LYS A 242 14.87 24.36 21.67
N THR A 243 14.60 23.75 20.52
CA THR A 243 14.83 22.34 20.27
C THR A 243 15.56 22.19 18.94
N LEU A 244 16.64 21.42 18.97
CA LEU A 244 17.37 20.94 17.80
C LEU A 244 17.13 19.43 17.69
N LEU A 245 16.66 18.96 16.54
CA LEU A 245 16.47 17.54 16.26
C LEU A 245 17.44 17.13 15.16
N MET A 246 18.29 16.16 15.44
CA MET A 246 19.20 15.57 14.46
C MET A 246 18.84 14.10 14.27
N TYR A 247 18.66 13.68 13.01
CA TYR A 247 18.34 12.31 12.67
C TYR A 247 18.71 12.01 11.22
N LYS A 248 18.82 10.73 10.90
CA LYS A 248 19.02 10.27 9.52
C LYS A 248 17.69 9.99 8.86
N PRO A 249 17.37 10.64 7.72
CA PRO A 249 16.21 10.28 6.94
C PRO A 249 16.45 8.91 6.30
N ALA A 250 15.39 8.13 6.23
CA ALA A 250 15.35 6.85 5.55
C ALA A 250 14.88 6.99 4.10
N HIS A 251 14.05 7.99 3.81
CA HIS A 251 13.66 8.37 2.46
C HIS A 251 14.13 9.79 2.21
N VAL A 252 14.78 9.97 1.07
CA VAL A 252 15.38 11.23 0.65
C VAL A 252 14.94 11.48 -0.78
N GLU A 253 14.44 12.68 -1.07
CA GLU A 253 14.26 13.09 -2.45
C GLU A 253 15.63 13.49 -3.00
N THR A 254 16.07 12.85 -4.08
CA THR A 254 17.36 13.19 -4.67
C THR A 254 17.34 14.58 -5.29
N ARG A 255 18.49 15.27 -5.23
CA ARG A 255 18.71 16.51 -6.00
C ARG A 255 19.18 16.23 -7.43
N GLU A 256 19.44 14.96 -7.75
CA GLU A 256 19.80 14.54 -9.10
C GLU A 256 18.63 14.74 -10.07
N PRO A 257 18.91 14.96 -11.37
CA PRO A 257 17.87 15.09 -12.38
C PRO A 257 17.00 13.82 -12.45
N ALA A 258 15.71 14.04 -12.69
CA ALA A 258 14.75 12.97 -12.96
C ALA A 258 15.20 12.13 -14.16
N VAL A 259 14.92 10.82 -14.11
CA VAL A 259 15.23 9.89 -15.19
C VAL A 259 14.03 9.69 -16.11
N GLY A 260 14.30 9.34 -17.37
CA GLY A 260 13.25 9.00 -18.34
C GLY A 260 12.51 7.74 -17.91
N ILE A 261 11.18 7.80 -17.82
CA ILE A 261 10.32 6.65 -17.52
C ILE A 261 9.21 6.67 -18.57
N ASP A 262 9.32 5.81 -19.57
CA ASP A 262 8.48 5.87 -20.76
C ASP A 262 7.78 4.53 -21.04
N LEU A 263 6.52 4.60 -21.46
CA LEU A 263 5.79 3.44 -21.98
C LEU A 263 6.16 3.23 -23.45
N VAL A 264 6.76 2.08 -23.76
CA VAL A 264 7.12 1.70 -25.13
C VAL A 264 5.86 1.54 -25.97
N GLN A 265 5.77 2.28 -27.08
CA GLN A 265 4.63 2.24 -27.99
C GLN A 265 4.91 1.39 -29.23
N PRO A 266 3.90 0.70 -29.79
CA PRO A 266 2.52 0.61 -29.29
C PRO A 266 2.38 -0.33 -28.08
N ALA A 267 1.59 0.08 -27.09
CA ALA A 267 1.22 -0.81 -25.98
C ALA A 267 0.21 -1.87 -26.47
N GLY A 268 0.66 -3.11 -26.60
CA GLY A 268 -0.16 -4.27 -26.95
C GLY A 268 -0.52 -5.10 -25.72
N LEU A 269 -0.63 -6.42 -25.91
CA LEU A 269 -0.81 -7.35 -24.78
C LEU A 269 0.43 -7.47 -23.89
N HIS A 270 1.62 -7.11 -24.40
CA HIS A 270 2.89 -7.17 -23.67
C HIS A 270 3.48 -5.75 -23.56
N PRO A 271 2.90 -4.86 -22.74
CA PRO A 271 3.43 -3.51 -22.57
C PRO A 271 4.83 -3.56 -21.95
N ALA A 272 5.68 -2.60 -22.32
CA ALA A 272 7.03 -2.49 -21.76
C ALA A 272 7.28 -1.07 -21.27
N ILE A 273 7.95 -0.96 -20.12
CA ILE A 273 8.37 0.31 -19.53
C ILE A 273 9.88 0.41 -19.68
N ASP A 274 10.35 1.50 -20.29
CA ASP A 274 11.77 1.82 -20.36
C ASP A 274 12.11 2.83 -19.25
N VAL A 275 13.11 2.49 -18.44
CA VAL A 275 13.70 3.37 -17.43
C VAL A 275 15.11 3.73 -17.89
N ASP A 276 15.30 4.98 -18.29
CA ASP A 276 16.57 5.46 -18.84
C ASP A 276 17.54 5.91 -17.75
N LEU A 277 18.48 5.02 -17.40
CA LEU A 277 19.58 5.31 -16.50
C LEU A 277 20.90 5.57 -17.26
N SER A 278 20.86 5.86 -18.57
CA SER A 278 22.07 6.09 -19.38
C SER A 278 22.95 7.23 -18.88
N GLY A 279 22.33 8.27 -18.29
CA GLY A 279 23.02 9.39 -17.66
C GLY A 279 23.39 9.19 -16.18
N VAL A 280 23.04 8.03 -15.59
CA VAL A 280 23.25 7.75 -14.16
C VAL A 280 24.50 6.90 -13.98
N SER A 281 25.37 7.33 -13.07
CA SER A 281 26.57 6.58 -12.68
C SER A 281 26.29 5.65 -11.50
N ALA A 282 27.09 4.60 -11.34
CA ALA A 282 26.99 3.74 -10.16
C ALA A 282 27.49 4.48 -8.91
N SER A 283 26.69 4.47 -7.84
CA SER A 283 26.95 5.26 -6.61
C SER A 283 27.83 4.56 -5.57
N GLY A 284 28.34 3.36 -5.87
CA GLY A 284 29.22 2.58 -4.99
C GLY A 284 28.73 1.14 -4.78
N PRO A 285 29.48 0.31 -4.03
CA PRO A 285 29.18 -1.11 -3.87
C PRO A 285 28.03 -1.43 -2.91
N THR A 286 27.64 -0.47 -2.05
CA THR A 286 26.54 -0.63 -1.08
C THR A 286 25.23 -0.04 -1.58
N CYS A 287 25.20 0.47 -2.82
CA CYS A 287 24.06 1.12 -3.42
C CYS A 287 23.62 0.37 -4.69
N ALA A 288 22.31 0.26 -4.90
CA ALA A 288 21.75 -0.27 -6.13
C ALA A 288 20.48 0.49 -6.52
N HIS A 289 20.25 0.63 -7.82
CA HIS A 289 19.06 1.27 -8.37
C HIS A 289 17.95 0.24 -8.55
N TYR A 290 16.73 0.66 -8.27
CA TYR A 290 15.55 -0.18 -8.34
C TYR A 290 14.39 0.58 -8.96
N VAL A 291 13.48 -0.18 -9.56
CA VAL A 291 12.11 0.27 -9.82
C VAL A 291 11.14 -0.56 -9.01
N PHE A 292 10.26 0.10 -8.27
CA PHE A 292 9.13 -0.52 -7.60
C PHE A 292 7.84 -0.25 -8.37
N LEU A 293 7.06 -1.31 -8.58
CA LEU A 293 5.81 -1.30 -9.32
C LEU A 293 4.71 -1.94 -8.48
N GLN A 294 3.61 -1.20 -8.30
CA GLN A 294 2.34 -1.76 -7.85
C GLN A 294 1.46 -1.97 -9.09
N LEU A 295 1.30 -3.23 -9.48
CA LEU A 295 0.58 -3.62 -10.68
C LEU A 295 -0.82 -4.06 -10.29
N PRO A 296 -1.89 -3.43 -10.82
CA PRO A 296 -3.24 -3.88 -10.57
C PRO A 296 -3.51 -5.19 -11.32
N ALA A 297 -4.57 -5.91 -10.97
CA ALA A 297 -4.89 -7.24 -11.51
C ALA A 297 -4.88 -7.33 -13.06
N GLN A 298 -5.10 -6.24 -13.78
CA GLN A 298 -5.04 -6.22 -15.25
C GLN A 298 -3.62 -6.45 -15.80
N LEU A 299 -2.58 -6.21 -15.01
CA LEU A 299 -1.18 -6.28 -15.40
C LEU A 299 -0.40 -7.19 -14.45
N PHE A 300 0.57 -7.91 -14.99
CA PHE A 300 1.49 -8.72 -14.19
C PHE A 300 2.84 -8.83 -14.89
N VAL A 301 3.82 -9.41 -14.21
CA VAL A 301 5.14 -9.69 -14.77
C VAL A 301 5.29 -11.18 -15.04
N ASP A 302 5.88 -11.54 -16.16
CA ASP A 302 6.28 -12.91 -16.41
C ASP A 302 7.65 -13.16 -15.76
N LYS A 303 7.63 -13.78 -14.58
CA LYS A 303 8.83 -14.12 -13.80
C LYS A 303 9.77 -15.09 -14.53
N PHE A 304 9.29 -15.85 -15.53
CA PHE A 304 10.13 -16.78 -16.29
C PHE A 304 10.83 -16.09 -17.46
N GLN A 305 10.25 -15.00 -17.97
CA GLN A 305 10.86 -14.20 -19.02
C GLN A 305 11.84 -13.17 -18.47
N GLN A 306 11.48 -12.48 -17.39
CA GLN A 306 12.29 -11.46 -16.74
C GLN A 306 12.13 -11.59 -15.21
N PRO A 307 12.97 -12.40 -14.54
CA PRO A 307 12.84 -12.65 -13.11
C PRO A 307 13.12 -11.36 -12.31
N PRO A 308 12.18 -10.91 -11.47
CA PRO A 308 12.40 -9.78 -10.58
C PRO A 308 13.18 -10.18 -9.33
N ASP A 309 13.79 -9.19 -8.67
CA ASP A 309 14.39 -9.34 -7.34
C ASP A 309 13.32 -9.63 -6.29
N LEU A 310 12.14 -9.03 -6.47
CA LEU A 310 10.99 -9.22 -5.60
C LEU A 310 9.71 -9.33 -6.42
N LEU A 311 8.93 -10.36 -6.14
CA LEU A 311 7.57 -10.52 -6.68
C LEU A 311 6.66 -11.06 -5.59
N PHE A 312 5.61 -10.30 -5.29
CA PHE A 312 4.53 -10.73 -4.42
C PHE A 312 3.19 -10.60 -5.14
N GLY A 313 2.31 -11.58 -4.95
CA GLY A 313 0.95 -11.55 -5.47
C GLY A 313 0.75 -12.39 -6.71
N GLU A 314 -0.07 -11.88 -7.61
CA GLU A 314 -0.65 -12.64 -8.71
C GLU A 314 0.30 -12.74 -9.90
N ASP A 315 0.86 -13.94 -10.10
CA ASP A 315 1.84 -14.24 -11.15
C ASP A 315 1.41 -15.40 -12.09
N ASP A 316 0.19 -15.90 -11.93
CA ASP A 316 -0.38 -16.92 -12.81
C ASP A 316 -0.54 -16.35 -14.22
N LEU A 317 0.12 -16.93 -15.22
CA LEU A 317 0.12 -16.43 -16.59
C LEU A 317 -1.23 -16.65 -17.31
N GLU A 318 -2.03 -17.61 -16.85
CA GLU A 318 -3.21 -18.10 -17.58
C GLU A 318 -4.53 -17.55 -17.02
N LEU A 319 -4.50 -17.01 -15.80
CA LEU A 319 -5.71 -16.54 -15.14
C LEU A 319 -6.17 -15.19 -15.74
N PRO A 320 -7.42 -15.08 -16.25
CA PRO A 320 -7.93 -13.81 -16.74
C PRO A 320 -8.23 -12.85 -15.58
N GLU A 321 -8.21 -11.54 -15.84
CA GLU A 321 -8.32 -10.50 -14.79
C GLU A 321 -9.56 -10.69 -13.90
N TYR A 322 -10.73 -10.98 -14.48
CA TYR A 322 -11.97 -11.16 -13.74
C TYR A 322 -12.05 -12.43 -12.87
N LYS A 323 -11.02 -13.28 -12.89
CA LYS A 323 -10.88 -14.44 -12.01
C LYS A 323 -9.83 -14.23 -10.93
N VAL A 324 -9.00 -13.21 -11.06
CA VAL A 324 -8.05 -12.78 -10.04
C VAL A 324 -8.85 -12.23 -8.85
N GLN A 325 -8.58 -12.75 -7.65
CA GLN A 325 -9.28 -12.32 -6.43
C GLN A 325 -8.50 -11.22 -5.71
N ALA A 326 -7.17 -11.31 -5.72
CA ALA A 326 -6.31 -10.27 -5.16
C ALA A 326 -6.30 -9.00 -6.01
N TRP A 327 -5.85 -7.90 -5.43
CA TRP A 327 -5.78 -6.61 -6.13
C TRP A 327 -4.74 -6.57 -7.27
N GLY A 328 -3.74 -7.47 -7.27
CA GLY A 328 -2.68 -7.51 -8.27
C GLY A 328 -1.35 -8.05 -7.75
N SER A 329 -0.26 -7.32 -7.99
CA SER A 329 1.09 -7.70 -7.55
C SER A 329 1.99 -6.52 -7.22
N GLU A 330 2.98 -6.75 -6.37
CA GLU A 330 4.09 -5.84 -6.09
C GLU A 330 5.38 -6.41 -6.64
N VAL A 331 6.13 -5.59 -7.38
CA VAL A 331 7.34 -6.02 -8.06
C VAL A 331 8.48 -5.03 -7.83
N VAL A 332 9.67 -5.55 -7.56
CA VAL A 332 10.92 -4.78 -7.54
C VAL A 332 11.89 -5.39 -8.56
N TYR A 333 12.42 -4.55 -9.44
CA TYR A 333 13.52 -4.89 -10.34
C TYR A 333 14.74 -4.06 -10.03
N ALA A 334 15.90 -4.70 -9.93
CA ALA A 334 17.19 -4.03 -9.99
C ALA A 334 17.39 -3.43 -11.39
N LEU A 335 17.89 -2.21 -11.41
CA LEU A 335 18.23 -1.46 -12.60
C LEU A 335 19.75 -1.32 -12.69
N GLU A 336 20.29 -1.42 -13.90
CA GLU A 336 21.71 -1.15 -14.11
C GLU A 336 21.94 0.29 -14.56
N PRO A 337 22.84 1.03 -13.89
CA PRO A 337 23.28 2.35 -14.33
C PRO A 337 23.93 2.33 -15.71
N GLY A 338 23.94 3.48 -16.40
CA GLY A 338 24.61 3.64 -17.68
C GLY A 338 23.88 3.02 -18.88
N ARG A 339 22.64 2.55 -18.71
CA ARG A 339 21.83 2.01 -19.81
C ARG A 339 20.32 2.24 -19.63
N VAL A 340 19.58 2.00 -20.70
CA VAL A 340 18.11 1.90 -20.65
C VAL A 340 17.73 0.52 -20.14
N ASN A 341 16.98 0.47 -19.05
CA ASN A 341 16.48 -0.76 -18.45
C ASN A 341 15.03 -0.95 -18.87
N ARG A 342 14.72 -2.11 -19.45
CA ARG A 342 13.37 -2.44 -19.91
C ARG A 342 12.70 -3.38 -18.91
N VAL A 343 11.49 -3.03 -18.49
CA VAL A 343 10.61 -3.87 -17.68
C VAL A 343 9.46 -4.35 -18.55
N GLN A 344 9.42 -5.65 -18.81
CA GLN A 344 8.33 -6.27 -19.58
C GLN A 344 7.15 -6.62 -18.69
N LEU A 345 5.98 -6.12 -19.07
CA LEU A 345 4.71 -6.41 -18.43
C LEU A 345 3.84 -7.24 -19.38
N HIS A 346 2.85 -7.90 -18.81
CA HIS A 346 1.84 -8.64 -19.53
C HIS A 346 0.45 -8.18 -19.08
N SER A 347 -0.44 -7.96 -20.04
CA SER A 347 -1.85 -7.69 -19.75
C SER A 347 -2.63 -8.99 -19.64
N ARG A 348 -3.45 -9.13 -18.60
CA ARG A 348 -4.43 -10.21 -18.52
C ARG A 348 -5.59 -9.95 -19.47
N TYR A 349 -6.32 -11.01 -19.80
CA TYR A 349 -7.59 -10.88 -20.50
C TYR A 349 -8.60 -10.08 -19.65
N ALA A 350 -8.85 -8.84 -20.07
CA ALA A 350 -9.81 -7.96 -19.42
C ALA A 350 -11.25 -8.44 -19.61
N ARG A 351 -12.10 -8.23 -18.59
CA ARG A 351 -13.54 -8.52 -18.70
C ARG A 351 -14.17 -7.74 -19.87
N PRO A 352 -14.91 -8.37 -20.80
CA PRO A 352 -15.61 -7.63 -21.86
C PRO A 352 -16.51 -6.51 -21.31
N GLY A 353 -16.58 -5.39 -22.01
CA GLY A 353 -17.30 -4.19 -21.57
C GLY A 353 -18.14 -3.55 -22.66
N LEU A 354 -19.06 -2.68 -22.24
CA LEU A 354 -19.77 -1.79 -23.16
C LEU A 354 -18.86 -0.58 -23.44
N GLY A 355 -18.61 -0.28 -24.71
CA GLY A 355 -17.88 0.92 -25.10
C GLY A 355 -16.67 0.64 -25.97
N ARG A 356 -15.54 1.28 -25.66
CA ARG A 356 -14.31 1.22 -26.46
C ARG A 356 -13.69 -0.17 -26.36
N GLY A 357 -13.04 -0.62 -27.44
CA GLY A 357 -12.33 -1.92 -27.51
C GLY A 357 -11.03 -1.99 -26.72
N TYR A 358 -10.88 -1.13 -25.71
CA TYR A 358 -9.68 -1.02 -24.88
C TYR A 358 -10.03 -0.46 -23.50
N GLU A 359 -9.14 -0.69 -22.55
CA GLU A 359 -9.17 -0.16 -21.19
C GLU A 359 -7.85 0.53 -20.87
N VAL A 360 -7.89 1.58 -20.05
CA VAL A 360 -6.71 2.35 -19.67
C VAL A 360 -6.39 2.06 -18.20
N VAL A 361 -5.23 1.45 -17.99
CA VAL A 361 -4.74 1.02 -16.67
C VAL A 361 -3.62 1.95 -16.23
N PRO A 362 -3.80 2.73 -15.14
CA PRO A 362 -2.76 3.60 -14.64
C PRO A 362 -1.75 2.84 -13.78
N VAL A 363 -0.46 3.13 -13.95
CA VAL A 363 0.65 2.55 -13.17
C VAL A 363 1.62 3.67 -12.77
N TRP A 364 2.23 3.55 -11.58
CA TRP A 364 3.24 4.47 -11.08
C TRP A 364 4.53 3.71 -10.80
N PRO A 365 5.50 3.71 -11.73
CA PRO A 365 6.86 3.26 -11.46
C PRO A 365 7.52 4.23 -10.50
N TYR A 366 8.07 3.71 -9.41
CA TYR A 366 8.89 4.47 -8.46
C TYR A 366 10.35 4.08 -8.68
N VAL A 367 11.15 5.00 -9.20
CA VAL A 367 12.58 4.78 -9.40
C VAL A 367 13.35 5.37 -8.21
N PHE A 368 14.14 4.53 -7.57
CA PHE A 368 14.93 4.93 -6.41
C PHE A 368 16.25 4.16 -6.36
N GLU A 369 17.17 4.66 -5.55
CA GLU A 369 18.39 3.97 -5.18
C GLU A 369 18.29 3.58 -3.70
N ALA A 370 18.68 2.35 -3.39
CA ALA A 370 18.76 1.86 -2.04
C ALA A 370 20.23 1.67 -1.65
N CYS A 371 20.65 2.35 -0.57
CA CYS A 371 22.03 2.33 -0.09
C CYS A 371 22.08 1.88 1.37
N ASP A 372 22.82 0.81 1.66
CA ASP A 372 23.04 0.37 3.04
C ASP A 372 24.09 1.26 3.71
N THR A 373 23.73 1.83 4.87
CA THR A 373 24.56 2.82 5.57
C THR A 373 25.36 2.25 6.74
N GLY A 374 24.98 1.08 7.25
CA GLY A 374 25.51 0.50 8.48
C GLY A 374 25.09 1.23 9.76
N SER A 375 24.24 2.28 9.68
CA SER A 375 23.82 3.06 10.85
C SER A 375 22.42 2.69 11.33
N VAL A 376 22.32 2.37 12.62
CA VAL A 376 21.03 2.13 13.30
C VAL A 376 20.18 3.40 13.43
N GLU A 377 20.79 4.59 13.26
CA GLU A 377 20.11 5.89 13.41
C GLU A 377 18.99 6.09 12.37
N VAL A 378 19.12 5.46 11.20
CA VAL A 378 18.09 5.48 10.15
C VAL A 378 16.78 4.88 10.65
N SER A 379 16.86 3.78 11.43
CA SER A 379 15.70 3.11 12.02
C SER A 379 15.12 3.85 13.24
N ALA A 380 15.89 4.78 13.83
CA ALA A 380 15.52 5.54 15.01
C ALA A 380 14.83 6.88 14.69
N ASN A 381 14.44 7.13 13.43
CA ASN A 381 13.80 8.35 13.00
C ASN A 381 12.50 8.63 13.80
N PRO A 382 12.35 9.81 14.43
CA PRO A 382 11.20 10.10 15.28
C PRO A 382 9.92 10.45 14.50
N PHE A 383 9.99 10.67 13.18
CA PHE A 383 8.88 11.19 12.37
C PHE A 383 8.09 10.11 11.63
N TYR A 384 8.70 8.97 11.32
CA TYR A 384 8.04 7.83 10.70
C TYR A 384 8.78 6.53 11.03
N SER A 385 8.13 5.40 10.79
CA SER A 385 8.70 4.08 11.00
C SER A 385 8.86 3.34 9.68
N LYS A 386 9.95 2.58 9.60
CA LYS A 386 10.17 1.60 8.55
C LYS A 386 9.54 0.25 8.87
N GLY A 387 9.50 -0.59 7.84
CA GLY A 387 9.51 -2.05 8.01
C GLY A 387 8.20 -2.73 7.63
N LEU A 388 7.34 -2.04 6.89
CA LEU A 388 6.13 -2.60 6.28
C LEU A 388 6.00 -2.04 4.85
N GLY A 389 5.59 -2.87 3.89
CA GLY A 389 5.66 -2.57 2.45
C GLY A 389 6.98 -3.02 1.80
N PHE A 390 7.37 -2.36 0.69
CA PHE A 390 8.59 -2.73 -0.06
C PHE A 390 9.87 -2.54 0.77
N GLU A 391 9.87 -1.60 1.71
CA GLU A 391 10.97 -1.37 2.66
C GLU A 391 11.35 -2.63 3.45
N ALA A 392 10.39 -3.53 3.68
CA ALA A 392 10.63 -4.78 4.41
C ALA A 392 11.56 -5.76 3.67
N TYR A 393 11.84 -5.51 2.39
CA TYR A 393 12.81 -6.26 1.61
C TYR A 393 14.26 -5.83 1.87
N PHE A 394 14.45 -4.61 2.36
CA PHE A 394 15.76 -4.00 2.57
C PHE A 394 16.16 -4.05 4.04
N THR A 395 17.43 -3.77 4.33
CA THR A 395 17.91 -3.80 5.71
C THR A 395 17.39 -2.58 6.49
N PRO A 396 17.32 -2.66 7.84
CA PRO A 396 16.82 -1.54 8.65
C PRO A 396 17.61 -0.23 8.46
N ASP A 397 18.88 -0.32 8.07
CA ASP A 397 19.84 0.76 7.85
C ASP A 397 19.92 1.26 6.39
N THR A 398 19.09 0.74 5.48
CA THR A 398 19.05 1.20 4.07
C THR A 398 18.46 2.60 3.93
N VAL A 399 19.12 3.52 3.25
CA VAL A 399 18.53 4.81 2.86
C VAL A 399 18.02 4.70 1.41
N PHE A 400 16.83 5.23 1.17
CA PHE A 400 16.15 5.24 -0.13
C PHE A 400 16.22 6.64 -0.73
N ASN A 401 17.05 6.81 -1.76
CA ASN A 401 17.14 8.04 -2.55
C ASN A 401 16.14 7.94 -3.71
N HIS A 402 14.99 8.59 -3.57
CA HIS A 402 13.95 8.63 -4.60
C HIS A 402 14.36 9.57 -5.72
N ARG A 403 14.22 9.13 -6.97
CA ARG A 403 14.52 9.96 -8.16
C ARG A 403 13.29 10.68 -8.68
N ASN A 404 12.31 9.89 -9.12
CA ASN A 404 11.04 10.36 -9.61
C ASN A 404 10.06 9.20 -9.74
N SER A 405 8.78 9.55 -9.84
CA SER A 405 7.72 8.65 -10.24
C SER A 405 6.86 9.31 -11.31
N THR A 406 6.54 8.55 -12.37
CA THR A 406 5.75 9.05 -13.50
C THR A 406 4.47 8.24 -13.63
N ARG A 407 3.31 8.90 -13.70
CA ARG A 407 2.06 8.20 -13.98
C ARG A 407 2.02 7.74 -15.44
N LEU A 408 2.08 6.44 -15.67
CA LEU A 408 1.91 5.83 -16.98
C LEU A 408 0.45 5.39 -17.16
N SER A 409 -0.10 5.59 -18.36
CA SER A 409 -1.45 5.15 -18.72
C SER A 409 -1.36 4.08 -19.80
N ILE A 410 -1.44 2.82 -19.39
CA ILE A 410 -1.26 1.66 -20.29
C ILE A 410 -2.60 1.32 -20.91
N THR A 411 -2.66 1.30 -22.24
CA THR A 411 -3.88 0.92 -22.96
C THR A 411 -3.83 -0.57 -23.27
N ILE A 412 -4.78 -1.34 -22.74
CA ILE A 412 -4.90 -2.78 -22.95
C ILE A 412 -6.14 -3.08 -23.79
N PRO A 413 -6.07 -4.04 -24.73
CA PRO A 413 -7.22 -4.40 -25.55
C PRO A 413 -8.30 -5.07 -24.69
N ARG A 414 -9.57 -4.73 -24.97
CA ARG A 414 -10.73 -5.24 -24.24
C ARG A 414 -11.85 -5.58 -25.23
N GLY A 415 -12.48 -6.74 -25.05
CA GLY A 415 -13.61 -7.15 -25.88
C GLY A 415 -14.82 -6.23 -25.70
N ASN A 416 -15.49 -5.88 -26.81
CA ASN A 416 -16.75 -5.13 -26.78
C ASN A 416 -17.93 -6.10 -26.69
N SER A 417 -18.73 -5.98 -25.64
CA SER A 417 -19.89 -6.85 -25.42
C SER A 417 -20.98 -6.72 -26.50
N ARG A 418 -21.00 -5.64 -27.28
CA ARG A 418 -21.95 -5.48 -28.41
C ARG A 418 -21.65 -6.44 -29.57
N ASP A 419 -20.38 -6.79 -29.74
CA ASP A 419 -19.96 -7.66 -30.83
C ASP A 419 -20.25 -9.13 -30.50
N PHE A 420 -20.56 -9.45 -29.24
CA PHE A 420 -20.78 -10.81 -28.76
C PHE A 420 -21.87 -11.55 -29.56
N ALA A 421 -23.03 -10.93 -29.78
CA ALA A 421 -24.11 -11.56 -30.54
C ALA A 421 -23.70 -11.81 -32.00
N SER A 422 -23.05 -10.83 -32.63
CA SER A 422 -22.54 -10.96 -34.00
C SER A 422 -21.53 -12.10 -34.11
N ILE A 423 -20.54 -12.14 -33.22
CA ILE A 423 -19.53 -13.20 -33.15
C ILE A 423 -20.20 -14.57 -32.95
N GLN A 424 -21.19 -14.66 -32.07
CA GLN A 424 -21.91 -15.91 -31.83
C GLN A 424 -22.64 -16.40 -33.08
N TYR A 425 -23.38 -15.53 -33.78
CA TYR A 425 -24.08 -15.90 -35.01
C TYR A 425 -23.11 -16.32 -36.12
N VAL A 426 -22.05 -15.54 -36.34
CA VAL A 426 -21.03 -15.84 -37.37
C VAL A 426 -20.31 -17.15 -37.05
N THR A 427 -19.99 -17.41 -35.78
CA THR A 427 -19.34 -18.66 -35.35
C THR A 427 -20.24 -19.86 -35.57
N VAL A 428 -21.51 -19.79 -35.14
CA VAL A 428 -22.49 -20.85 -35.36
C VAL A 428 -22.69 -21.12 -36.84
N LEU A 429 -22.85 -20.07 -37.67
CA LEU A 429 -22.96 -20.21 -39.12
C LEU A 429 -21.72 -20.87 -39.73
N SER A 430 -20.52 -20.46 -39.31
CA SER A 430 -19.26 -21.02 -39.80
C SER A 430 -19.11 -22.50 -39.44
N ILE A 431 -19.49 -22.89 -38.22
CA ILE A 431 -19.51 -24.28 -37.77
C ILE A 431 -20.52 -25.09 -38.58
N LEU A 432 -21.74 -24.58 -38.76
CA LEU A 432 -22.77 -25.28 -39.53
C LEU A 432 -22.36 -25.49 -41.00
N LEU A 433 -21.79 -24.47 -41.64
CA LEU A 433 -21.27 -24.57 -43.00
C LEU A 433 -20.10 -25.56 -43.09
N SER A 434 -19.21 -25.57 -42.09
CA SER A 434 -18.08 -26.51 -42.03
C SER A 434 -18.56 -27.96 -41.87
N VAL A 435 -19.51 -28.20 -40.96
CA VAL A 435 -20.11 -29.53 -40.75
C VAL A 435 -20.87 -29.97 -42.00
N PHE A 436 -21.65 -29.10 -42.62
CA PHE A 436 -22.35 -29.39 -43.87
C PHE A 436 -21.37 -29.75 -44.99
N TYR A 437 -20.29 -28.99 -45.15
CA TYR A 437 -19.26 -29.24 -46.15
C TYR A 437 -18.58 -30.59 -45.94
N ILE A 438 -18.14 -30.91 -44.72
CA ILE A 438 -17.52 -32.19 -44.39
C ILE A 438 -18.49 -33.35 -44.65
N THR A 439 -19.75 -33.20 -44.23
CA THR A 439 -20.81 -34.20 -44.46
C THR A 439 -21.03 -34.40 -45.96
N TYR A 440 -21.15 -33.32 -46.73
CA TYR A 440 -21.27 -33.37 -48.17
C TYR A 440 -20.09 -34.11 -48.81
N CYS A 441 -18.85 -33.80 -48.42
CA CYS A 441 -17.65 -34.48 -48.92
C CYS A 441 -17.62 -35.97 -48.58
N LEU A 442 -18.05 -36.37 -47.38
CA LEU A 442 -18.09 -37.77 -46.95
C LEU A 442 -19.15 -38.59 -47.71
N PHE A 443 -20.32 -38.01 -47.97
CA PHE A 443 -21.43 -38.72 -48.62
C PHE A 443 -21.49 -38.53 -50.14
N ARG A 444 -20.68 -37.65 -50.71
CA ARG A 444 -20.48 -37.58 -52.16
C ARG A 444 -19.76 -38.86 -52.57
N ARG A 445 -20.51 -39.83 -53.10
CA ARG A 445 -19.98 -41.09 -53.64
C ARG A 445 -18.73 -40.78 -54.48
N PRO A 446 -17.61 -41.51 -54.31
CA PRO A 446 -16.50 -41.38 -55.23
C PRO A 446 -17.07 -41.62 -56.61
N VAL A 447 -16.99 -40.59 -57.47
CA VAL A 447 -17.27 -40.77 -58.89
C VAL A 447 -16.28 -41.85 -59.31
N ALA A 448 -16.79 -43.06 -59.53
CA ALA A 448 -16.00 -44.16 -60.05
C ALA A 448 -15.36 -43.62 -61.32
N GLY A 449 -14.05 -43.34 -61.25
CA GLY A 449 -13.28 -43.02 -62.43
C GLY A 449 -13.48 -44.19 -63.37
N ASN A 450 -14.20 -43.96 -64.46
CA ASN A 450 -14.25 -44.88 -65.58
C ASN A 450 -12.82 -45.02 -66.08
N ALA A 451 -12.11 -46.01 -65.54
CA ALA A 451 -10.95 -46.60 -66.18
C ALA A 451 -11.47 -47.25 -67.47
N ARG A 452 -11.51 -46.47 -68.55
CA ARG A 452 -11.57 -47.02 -69.90
C ARG A 452 -10.25 -47.75 -70.13
N VAL A 453 -10.29 -49.06 -69.90
CA VAL A 453 -9.40 -50.00 -70.57
C VAL A 453 -10.00 -50.23 -71.96
N GLY A 454 -9.24 -49.86 -72.98
CA GLY A 454 -9.48 -50.17 -74.38
C GLY A 454 -8.43 -49.41 -75.18
N GLY A 455 -7.58 -50.04 -75.97
CA GLY A 455 -7.30 -51.43 -76.28
C GLY A 455 -6.05 -51.43 -77.15
#